data_AF-A0A383DR48-F1
#
_entry.id   AF-A0A383DR48-F1
#
_cell.length_a   1.000
_cell.length_b   1.000
_cell.length_c   1.000
_cell.angle_alpha   90.00
_cell.angle_beta   90.00
_cell.angle_gamma   90.00
#
_symmetry.space_group_name_H-M   'P 1'
#
loop_
_entity.id
_entity.type
_entity.pdbx_description
1 polymer ?
#
loop_
_entity_poly.entity_id
_entity_poly.type
_entity_poly.pdbx_seq_one_letter_code
_entity_poly.pdbx_strand_id
1 'polypeptide(L)' 'MKSVQNFQIIKRCRLCGSNQIYSMLNLGNQSFGGIFPKTKKQKVPFGPLNLAKCKNCNLVQL' A
#
# COMPACT_ATOMS: atom_id res chain seq x y z
N MET A 1 -4.38 -13.21 16.75
CA MET A 1 -4.23 -12.25 15.64
C MET A 1 -2.79 -12.30 15.18
N LYS A 2 -2.51 -12.61 13.91
CA LYS A 2 -1.15 -12.48 13.38
C LYS A 2 -1.21 -11.55 12.18
N SER A 3 -1.08 -10.26 12.45
CA SER A 3 -0.74 -9.25 11.47
C SER A 3 0.68 -9.53 10.99
N VAL A 4 0.87 -10.53 10.14
CA VAL A 4 2.14 -10.65 9.43
C VAL A 4 1.97 -9.81 8.19
N GLN A 5 2.23 -8.51 8.28
CA GLN A 5 2.64 -7.74 7.13
C GLN A 5 3.51 -6.57 7.58
N ASN A 6 4.80 -6.69 7.30
CA ASN A 6 5.79 -5.68 7.56
C ASN A 6 5.70 -4.63 6.43
N PHE A 7 4.69 -3.76 6.46
CA PHE A 7 4.56 -2.66 5.52
C PHE A 7 5.45 -1.50 5.93
N GLN A 8 6.13 -0.89 4.95
CA GLN A 8 6.97 0.28 5.18
C GLN A 8 6.33 1.51 4.55
N ILE A 9 6.31 2.60 5.30
CA ILE A 9 5.81 3.89 4.82
C ILE A 9 6.79 4.42 3.77
N ILE A 10 6.27 4.87 2.63
CA ILE A 10 7.08 5.61 1.65
C ILE A 10 7.54 6.93 2.26
N LYS A 11 8.86 7.11 2.33
CA LYS A 11 9.48 8.39 2.72
C LYS A 11 10.06 9.17 1.54
N ARG A 12 10.32 8.52 0.40
CA ARG A 12 10.94 9.11 -0.79
C ARG A 12 10.32 8.56 -2.07
N CYS A 13 10.20 9.42 -3.07
CA CYS A 13 9.68 9.07 -4.38
C CYS A 13 10.60 8.03 -5.03
N ARG A 14 10.06 6.90 -5.47
CA ARG A 14 10.82 5.80 -6.10
C ARG A 14 11.51 6.20 -7.40
N LEU A 15 11.00 7.20 -8.12
CA LEU A 15 11.57 7.64 -9.41
C LEU A 15 12.64 8.72 -9.26
N CYS A 16 12.37 9.78 -8.49
CA CYS A 16 13.26 10.95 -8.43
C CYS A 16 13.90 11.21 -7.05
N GLY A 17 13.64 10.35 -6.05
CA GLY A 17 14.22 10.47 -4.70
C GLY A 17 13.67 11.61 -3.83
N SER A 18 12.83 12.51 -4.38
CA SER A 18 12.22 13.62 -3.63
C SER A 18 11.39 13.14 -2.43
N ASN A 19 11.45 13.86 -1.32
CA ASN A 19 10.61 13.66 -0.15
C ASN A 19 9.26 14.42 -0.23
N GLN A 20 9.01 15.15 -1.31
CA GLN A 20 7.76 15.90 -1.51
C GLN A 20 6.66 14.99 -2.04
N ILE A 21 6.12 14.16 -1.16
CA ILE A 21 5.06 13.22 -1.47
C ILE A 21 3.86 13.54 -0.59
N TYR A 22 2.66 13.48 -1.16
CA TYR A 22 1.42 13.71 -0.43
C TYR A 22 0.45 12.56 -0.70
N SER A 23 -0.35 12.19 0.30
CA SER A 23 -1.44 11.22 0.13
C SER A 23 -2.53 11.84 -0.73
N MET A 24 -2.95 11.12 -1.76
CA MET A 24 -3.98 11.54 -2.71
C MET A 24 -5.28 10.76 -2.48
N LEU A 25 -5.21 9.47 -2.15
CA LEU A 25 -6.37 8.62 -1.90
C LEU A 25 -6.04 7.50 -0.91
N ASN A 26 -6.84 7.37 0.14
CA ASN A 26 -6.73 6.29 1.13
C ASN A 26 -7.90 5.31 0.96
N LEU A 27 -7.60 4.04 0.68
CA LEU A 27 -8.57 2.96 0.47
C LEU A 27 -8.70 2.03 1.70
N GLY A 28 -8.05 2.38 2.82
CA GLY A 28 -8.07 1.59 4.04
C GLY A 28 -7.41 0.22 3.88
N ASN A 29 -7.83 -0.75 4.67
CA ASN A 29 -7.29 -2.10 4.64
C ASN A 29 -7.95 -2.94 3.53
N GLN A 30 -7.15 -3.46 2.61
CA GLN A 30 -7.58 -4.27 1.47
C GLN A 30 -7.00 -5.68 1.54
N SER A 31 -7.80 -6.69 1.17
CA SER A 31 -7.33 -8.07 1.04
C SER A 31 -6.38 -8.23 -0.15
N PHE A 32 -5.44 -9.16 -0.04
CA PHE A 32 -4.48 -9.43 -1.12
C PHE A 32 -5.17 -10.09 -2.31
N GLY A 33 -5.31 -9.35 -3.41
CA GLY A 33 -6.02 -9.81 -4.62
C GLY A 33 -5.40 -11.02 -5.32
N GLY A 34 -4.13 -11.34 -5.04
CA GLY A 34 -3.47 -12.55 -5.54
C GLY A 34 -3.62 -13.78 -4.65
N ILE A 35 -4.29 -13.67 -3.49
CA ILE A 35 -4.46 -14.79 -2.55
C ILE A 35 -5.92 -15.19 -2.48
N PHE A 36 -6.22 -16.35 -3.07
CA PHE A 36 -7.56 -16.93 -3.06
C PHE A 36 -7.67 -18.03 -1.99
N PRO A 37 -8.64 -17.96 -1.07
CA PRO A 37 -8.80 -18.95 -0.02
C PRO A 37 -9.37 -20.26 -0.59
N LYS A 38 -8.83 -21.40 -0.15
CA LYS A 38 -9.34 -22.74 -0.50
C LYS A 38 -10.66 -23.08 0.21
N THR A 39 -10.94 -22.41 1.34
CA THR A 39 -12.15 -22.60 2.13
C THR A 39 -12.68 -21.27 2.65
N LYS A 40 -13.99 -21.18 2.93
CA LYS A 40 -14.61 -19.96 3.48
C LYS A 40 -14.03 -19.51 4.84
N LYS A 41 -13.45 -20.45 5.60
CA LYS A 41 -12.86 -20.17 6.92
C LYS A 41 -11.38 -19.74 6.84
N GLN A 42 -10.74 -19.95 5.69
CA GLN A 42 -9.36 -19.55 5.50
C GLN A 42 -9.29 -18.01 5.43
N LYS A 43 -8.47 -17.43 6.31
CA LYS A 43 -8.26 -15.99 6.34
C LYS A 43 -7.33 -15.57 5.20
N VAL A 44 -7.69 -14.51 4.50
CA VAL A 44 -6.86 -13.87 3.48
C VAL A 44 -6.07 -12.74 4.14
N PRO A 45 -4.74 -12.64 3.93
CA PRO A 45 -3.97 -11.50 4.42
C PRO A 45 -4.49 -10.19 3.81
N PHE A 46 -4.54 -9.13 4.61
CA PHE A 46 -5.00 -7.80 4.19
C PHE A 46 -4.07 -6.70 4.73
N GLY A 47 -4.02 -5.53 4.11
CA GLY A 47 -3.19 -4.42 4.59
C GLY A 47 -3.61 -3.06 4.05
N PRO A 48 -3.03 -1.96 4.59
CA PRO A 48 -3.41 -0.61 4.21
C PRO A 48 -3.01 -0.32 2.75
N LEU A 49 -3.92 0.30 2.00
CA LEU A 49 -3.71 0.73 0.63
C LEU A 49 -3.92 2.25 0.54
N ASN A 50 -2.84 2.98 0.30
CA ASN A 50 -2.85 4.43 0.19
C ASN A 50 -2.04 4.85 -1.06
N LEU A 51 -2.66 5.66 -1.92
CA LEU A 51 -2.00 6.24 -3.08
C LEU A 51 -1.40 7.58 -2.69
N ALA A 52 -0.11 7.73 -2.96
CA ALA A 52 0.64 8.95 -2.76
C ALA A 52 1.17 9.48 -4.09
N LYS A 53 1.18 10.80 -4.26
CA LYS A 53 1.71 11.47 -5.45
C LYS A 53 2.93 12.32 -5.09
N CYS A 54 3.97 12.24 -5.91
CA CYS A 54 5.14 13.10 -5.80
C CYS A 54 4.86 14.47 -6.44
N LYS A 55 5.13 15.56 -5.72
CA LYS A 55 4.98 16.93 -6.25
C LYS A 55 6.02 17.27 -7.31
N ASN A 56 7.21 16.68 -7.24
CA ASN A 56 8.32 17.02 -8.13
C ASN A 56 8.19 16.40 -9.52
N CYS A 57 7.99 15.07 -9.60
CA CYS A 57 7.94 14.35 -10.89
C CYS A 57 6.55 13.81 -11.25
N ASN A 58 5.52 14.14 -10.48
CA ASN A 58 4.13 13.69 -10.68
C ASN A 58 3.88 12.17 -10.60
N LEU A 59 4.88 11.34 -10.24
CA LEU A 59 4.68 9.90 -10.04
C LEU A 59 3.63 9.63 -8.94
N VAL A 60 2.66 8.77 -9.28
CA VAL A 60 1.71 8.16 -8.33
C VAL A 60 2.23 6.79 -7.91
N GLN A 61 2.22 6.50 -6.61
CA GLN A 61 2.80 5.29 -6.02
C GLN A 61 2.07 4.87 -4.73
N LEU A 62 2.21 3.60 -4.34
CA LEU A 62 1.72 3.02 -3.08
C LEU A 62 2.81 2.95 -2.02
#